data_AF-A0A5E4F9W4-F1
#
_entry.id   AF-A0A5E4F9W4-F1
#
_cell.length_a   1.000
_cell.length_b   1.000
_cell.length_c   1.000
_cell.angle_alpha   90.00
_cell.angle_beta   90.00
_cell.angle_gamma   90.00
#
_symmetry.space_group_name_H-M   'P 1'
#
loop_
_entity.id
_entity.type
_entity.pdbx_description
1 polymer ?
#
loop_
_entity_poly.entity_id
_entity_poly.type
_entity_poly.pdbx_seq_one_letter_code
_entity_poly.pdbx_strand_id
1 'polypeptide(L)'
;MEQSGSKTSHAEKPEKLKGTDFKRRFLDFKMVDSKPVVKQVEDLQKIIHEILAEGMKINESFQVAFLIEKLPQNWKEFKSYLKHKRKEMSMEDLIIRLRIKEDN
;
A
#
# COMPACT_ATOMS: atom_id res chain seq x y z
N MET A 1 0.85 58.44 -20.62
CA MET A 1 -0.52 58.04 -20.24
C MET A 1 -1.01 57.20 -21.41
N GLU A 2 -1.34 55.92 -21.33
CA GLU A 2 -1.86 55.06 -20.27
C GLU A 2 -1.19 53.67 -20.30
N GLN A 3 -1.35 52.93 -19.20
CA GLN A 3 -0.88 51.57 -18.97
C GLN A 3 -1.83 50.51 -19.55
N SER A 4 -1.33 49.26 -19.53
CA SER A 4 -2.08 48.00 -19.37
C SER A 4 -2.48 47.29 -20.68
N GLY A 5 -2.26 45.99 -20.88
CA GLY A 5 -2.03 44.96 -19.87
C GLY A 5 -1.39 43.69 -20.43
N SER A 6 -0.60 43.07 -19.56
CA SER A 6 -0.06 41.72 -19.68
C SER A 6 -1.20 40.70 -19.78
N LYS A 7 -1.27 39.96 -20.89
CA LYS A 7 -1.93 38.65 -20.89
C LYS A 7 -0.89 37.59 -20.56
N THR A 8 -0.61 37.42 -19.28
CA THR A 8 -0.09 36.15 -18.78
C THR A 8 -1.21 35.13 -18.91
N SER A 9 -1.10 34.28 -19.94
CA SER A 9 -1.92 33.06 -20.04
C SER A 9 -1.71 32.29 -18.73
N HIS A 10 -2.81 32.10 -18.00
CA HIS A 10 -2.83 31.30 -16.80
C HIS A 10 -2.23 29.93 -17.13
N ALA A 11 -1.13 29.60 -16.44
CA ALA A 11 -0.65 28.25 -16.36
C ALA A 11 -1.82 27.37 -15.86
N GLU A 12 -2.27 26.42 -16.67
CA GLU A 12 -3.03 25.28 -16.17
C GLU A 12 -2.14 24.60 -15.12
N LYS A 13 -2.50 24.79 -13.86
CA LYS A 13 -1.82 24.17 -12.73
C LYS A 13 -2.04 22.66 -12.86
N PRO A 14 -0.98 21.84 -13.05
CA PRO A 14 -1.19 20.43 -13.34
C PRO A 14 -1.76 19.70 -12.14
N GLU A 15 -2.64 18.76 -12.44
CA GLU A 15 -3.43 17.88 -11.58
C GLU A 15 -2.75 17.52 -10.25
N LYS A 16 -3.20 18.12 -9.14
CA LYS A 16 -2.81 17.72 -7.78
C LYS A 16 -3.52 16.44 -7.28
N LEU A 17 -4.16 15.67 -8.18
CA LEU A 17 -5.09 14.60 -7.82
C LEU A 17 -4.47 13.19 -7.78
N LYS A 18 -3.27 12.99 -8.36
CA LYS A 18 -2.68 11.65 -8.49
C LYS A 18 -2.19 11.09 -7.15
N GLY A 19 -1.43 11.87 -6.39
CA GLY A 19 -0.86 11.42 -5.10
C GLY A 19 -1.89 11.07 -4.01
N THR A 20 -3.11 11.62 -4.08
CA THR A 20 -4.19 11.32 -3.13
C THR A 20 -4.89 9.98 -3.40
N ASP A 21 -4.92 9.54 -4.67
CA ASP A 21 -5.64 8.32 -5.05
C ASP A 21 -4.92 7.05 -4.56
N PHE A 22 -3.59 6.99 -4.74
CA PHE A 22 -2.80 5.83 -4.32
C PHE A 22 -2.83 5.63 -2.80
N LYS A 23 -2.72 6.71 -2.02
CA LYS A 23 -2.82 6.66 -0.55
C LYS A 23 -4.18 6.16 -0.11
N ARG A 24 -5.25 6.60 -0.79
CA ARG A 24 -6.61 6.13 -0.51
C ARG A 24 -6.74 4.64 -0.82
N ARG A 25 -6.35 4.20 -2.02
CA ARG A 25 -6.35 2.78 -2.43
C ARG A 25 -5.57 1.90 -1.46
N PHE A 26 -4.41 2.37 -1.01
CA PHE A 26 -3.61 1.66 -0.02
C PHE A 26 -4.35 1.54 1.32
N LEU A 27 -4.79 2.64 1.93
CA LEU A 27 -5.45 2.62 3.24
C LEU A 27 -6.78 1.84 3.22
N ASP A 28 -7.55 1.98 2.14
CA ASP A 28 -8.84 1.33 1.93
C ASP A 28 -8.71 -0.15 1.52
N PHE A 29 -7.50 -0.63 1.21
CA PHE A 29 -7.25 -2.03 0.85
C PHE A 29 -7.76 -2.97 1.95
N LYS A 30 -8.46 -4.04 1.55
CA LYS A 30 -8.98 -5.07 2.47
C LYS A 30 -8.79 -6.43 1.82
N MET A 31 -8.27 -7.39 2.57
CA MET A 31 -8.30 -8.78 2.13
C MET A 31 -9.63 -9.41 2.51
N VAL A 32 -10.09 -10.33 1.66
CA VAL A 32 -11.32 -11.10 1.86
C VAL A 32 -10.99 -12.58 1.88
N ASP A 33 -11.77 -13.35 2.65
CA ASP A 33 -11.58 -14.80 2.79
C ASP A 33 -11.83 -15.55 1.47
N SER A 34 -12.59 -14.97 0.55
CA SER A 34 -12.99 -15.58 -0.72
C SER A 34 -11.92 -15.56 -1.82
N LYS A 35 -10.70 -15.07 -1.52
CA LYS A 35 -9.60 -14.95 -2.47
C LYS A 35 -8.31 -15.48 -1.83
N PRO A 36 -7.40 -16.07 -2.64
CA PRO A 36 -6.06 -16.41 -2.16
C PRO A 36 -5.35 -15.18 -1.58
N VAL A 37 -4.78 -15.32 -0.40
CA VAL A 37 -3.96 -14.31 0.27
C VAL A 37 -2.75 -13.95 -0.58
N VAL A 38 -2.08 -14.91 -1.22
CA VAL A 38 -0.90 -14.62 -2.05
C VAL A 38 -1.25 -13.68 -3.20
N LYS A 39 -2.38 -13.92 -3.88
CA LYS A 39 -2.86 -13.02 -4.94
C LYS A 39 -3.19 -11.61 -4.41
N GLN A 40 -3.79 -11.52 -3.23
CA GLN A 40 -4.11 -10.24 -2.60
C GLN A 40 -2.84 -9.50 -2.11
N VAL A 41 -1.79 -10.22 -1.70
CA VAL A 41 -0.47 -9.65 -1.39
C VAL A 41 0.15 -9.03 -2.64
N GLU A 42 0.10 -9.73 -3.78
CA GLU A 42 0.61 -9.21 -5.06
C GLU A 42 -0.12 -7.92 -5.47
N ASP A 43 -1.45 -7.86 -5.29
CA ASP A 43 -2.23 -6.66 -5.56
C ASP A 43 -1.86 -5.49 -4.63
N LEU A 44 -1.62 -5.76 -3.34
CA LEU A 44 -1.12 -4.74 -2.41
C LEU A 44 0.28 -4.26 -2.79
N GLN A 45 1.18 -5.17 -3.21
CA GLN A 45 2.52 -4.80 -3.65
C GLN A 45 2.48 -3.87 -4.85
N LYS A 46 1.58 -4.06 -5.82
CA LYS A 46 1.40 -3.12 -6.94
C LYS A 46 1.07 -1.71 -6.45
N ILE A 47 0.16 -1.57 -5.48
CA ILE A 47 -0.18 -0.27 -4.89
C ILE A 47 1.03 0.35 -4.20
N ILE A 48 1.81 -0.44 -3.46
CA ILE A 48 3.05 0.04 -2.81
C ILE A 48 4.05 0.53 -3.86
N HIS A 49 4.26 -0.21 -4.95
CA HIS A 49 5.16 0.20 -6.03
C HIS A 49 4.70 1.50 -6.70
N GLU A 50 3.41 1.68 -6.95
CA GLU A 50 2.84 2.93 -7.46
C GLU A 50 3.12 4.09 -6.49
N ILE A 51 2.96 3.89 -5.18
CA ILE A 51 3.27 4.91 -4.17
C ILE A 51 4.76 5.29 -4.19
N LEU A 52 5.66 4.30 -4.28
CA LEU A 52 7.10 4.53 -4.35
C LEU A 52 7.50 5.25 -5.64
N ALA A 53 6.87 4.93 -6.77
CA ALA A 53 7.11 5.57 -8.07
C ALA A 53 6.73 7.07 -8.07
N GLU A 54 5.74 7.46 -7.26
CA GLU A 54 5.36 8.87 -7.02
C GLU A 54 6.30 9.60 -6.04
N GLY A 55 7.43 8.99 -5.67
CA GLY A 55 8.43 9.57 -4.78
C GLY A 55 8.03 9.58 -3.30
N MET A 56 6.93 8.93 -2.93
CA MET A 56 6.53 8.79 -1.54
C MET A 56 7.31 7.67 -0.87
N LYS A 57 7.63 7.84 0.43
CA LYS A 57 8.35 6.83 1.20
C LYS A 57 7.39 6.13 2.16
N ILE A 58 7.39 4.79 2.14
CA ILE A 58 6.72 3.97 3.15
C ILE A 58 7.79 3.11 3.84
N ASN A 59 7.91 3.25 5.15
CA ASN A 59 8.82 2.42 5.95
C ASN A 59 8.40 0.94 5.91
N GLU A 60 9.36 0.03 5.75
CA GLU A 60 9.12 -1.40 5.63
C GLU A 60 8.39 -2.00 6.85
N SER A 61 8.77 -1.62 8.07
CA SER A 61 8.11 -2.10 9.28
C SER A 61 6.63 -1.71 9.34
N PHE A 62 6.27 -0.56 8.75
CA PHE A 62 4.88 -0.17 8.57
C PHE A 62 4.19 -1.04 7.52
N GLN A 63 4.83 -1.35 6.39
CA GLN A 63 4.27 -2.26 5.37
C GLN A 63 3.99 -3.65 5.94
N VAL A 64 4.93 -4.22 6.70
CA VAL A 64 4.79 -5.51 7.38
C VAL A 64 3.62 -5.47 8.36
N ALA A 65 3.57 -4.47 9.25
CA ALA A 65 2.49 -4.32 10.21
C ALA A 65 1.13 -4.14 9.50
N PHE A 66 1.10 -3.35 8.44
CA PHE A 66 -0.10 -3.11 7.64
C PHE A 66 -0.61 -4.39 7.00
N LEU A 67 0.24 -5.16 6.32
CA LEU A 67 -0.14 -6.41 5.69
C LEU A 67 -0.67 -7.43 6.71
N ILE A 68 0.01 -7.59 7.86
CA ILE A 68 -0.48 -8.45 8.96
C ILE A 68 -1.87 -8.00 9.42
N GLU A 69 -2.11 -6.69 9.55
CA GLU A 69 -3.43 -6.19 9.94
C GLU A 69 -4.50 -6.45 8.89
N LYS A 70 -4.15 -6.43 7.60
CA LYS A 70 -5.07 -6.66 6.49
C LYS A 70 -5.40 -8.12 6.24
N LEU A 71 -4.73 -9.08 6.91
CA LEU A 71 -5.01 -10.50 6.72
C LEU A 71 -6.50 -10.83 6.96
N PRO A 72 -7.06 -11.78 6.19
CA PRO A 72 -8.47 -12.14 6.29
C PRO A 72 -8.82 -12.78 7.65
N GLN A 73 -10.12 -12.87 7.93
CA GLN A 73 -10.61 -13.35 9.23
C GLN A 73 -10.27 -14.83 9.47
N ASN A 74 -10.23 -15.65 8.42
CA ASN A 74 -9.81 -17.05 8.51
C ASN A 74 -8.31 -17.22 8.84
N TRP A 75 -7.51 -16.14 8.81
CA TRP A 75 -6.10 -16.15 9.24
C TRP A 75 -5.88 -15.65 10.67
N LYS A 76 -6.93 -15.46 11.48
CA LYS A 76 -6.85 -14.82 12.82
C LYS A 76 -5.76 -15.38 13.74
N GLU A 77 -5.56 -16.70 13.75
CA GLU A 77 -4.57 -17.36 14.62
C GLU A 77 -3.14 -17.12 14.12
N PHE A 78 -2.94 -17.27 12.81
CA PHE A 78 -1.67 -16.98 12.17
C PHE A 78 -1.30 -15.49 12.28
N LYS A 79 -2.29 -14.60 12.15
CA LYS A 79 -2.14 -13.17 12.37
C LYS A 79 -1.61 -12.88 13.78
N SER A 80 -2.14 -13.53 14.81
CA SER A 80 -1.63 -13.39 16.19
C SER A 80 -0.18 -13.85 16.31
N TYR A 81 0.16 -15.01 15.72
CA TYR A 81 1.55 -15.48 15.66
C TYR A 81 2.49 -14.45 15.00
N LEU A 82 2.10 -13.89 13.85
CA LEU A 82 2.90 -12.89 13.14
C LEU A 82 3.08 -11.60 13.95
N LYS A 83 2.06 -11.15 14.70
CA LYS A 83 2.18 -9.96 15.56
C LYS A 83 3.30 -10.07 16.60
N HIS A 84 3.56 -11.27 17.11
CA HIS A 84 4.66 -11.51 18.06
C HIS A 84 6.04 -11.49 17.39
N LYS A 85 6.12 -11.84 16.11
CA LYS A 85 7.38 -11.94 15.35
C LYS A 85 7.70 -10.72 14.49
N ARG A 86 6.76 -9.77 14.34
CA ARG A 86 6.85 -8.65 13.39
C ARG A 86 8.09 -7.75 13.51
N LYS A 87 8.70 -7.63 14.70
CA LYS A 87 9.86 -6.72 14.92
C LYS A 87 11.13 -7.19 14.22
N GLU A 88 11.25 -8.49 13.97
CA GLU A 88 12.43 -9.14 13.38
C GLU A 88 12.16 -9.58 11.93
N MET A 89 11.02 -9.19 11.35
CA MET A 89 10.51 -9.75 10.10
C MET A 89 10.62 -8.73 8.97
N SER A 90 11.30 -9.11 7.88
CA SER A 90 11.28 -8.36 6.62
C SER A 90 9.97 -8.58 5.87
N MET A 91 9.71 -7.75 4.85
CA MET A 91 8.56 -7.97 3.96
C MET A 91 8.68 -9.30 3.20
N GLU A 92 9.89 -9.68 2.78
CA GLU A 92 10.15 -10.93 2.07
C GLU A 92 9.87 -12.14 2.97
N ASP A 93 10.34 -12.13 4.22
CA ASP A 93 10.06 -13.18 5.20
C ASP A 93 8.56 -13.37 5.42
N LEU A 94 7.80 -12.27 5.51
CA LEU A 94 6.36 -12.31 5.66
C LEU A 94 5.70 -12.97 4.44
N ILE A 95 6.09 -12.59 3.22
CA ILE A 95 5.52 -13.15 1.99
C ILE A 95 5.77 -14.66 1.89
N ILE A 96 6.99 -15.11 2.21
CA ILE A 96 7.34 -16.54 2.21
C ILE A 96 6.45 -17.30 3.20
N ARG A 97 6.29 -16.77 4.43
CA ARG A 97 5.44 -17.38 5.46
C ARG A 97 3.98 -17.44 5.06
N LEU A 98 3.47 -16.42 4.37
CA LEU A 98 2.10 -16.40 3.86
C LEU A 98 1.89 -17.46 2.78
N ARG A 99 2.83 -17.60 1.82
CA ARG A 99 2.78 -18.65 0.80
C ARG A 99 2.73 -20.04 1.41
N ILE A 100 3.66 -20.33 2.33
CA ILE A 100 3.71 -21.62 3.03
C ILE A 100 2.40 -21.91 3.77
N LYS A 101 1.81 -20.93 4.48
CA LYS A 101 0.56 -21.17 5.19
C LYS A 101 -0.65 -21.28 4.25
N GLU A 102 -0.65 -20.66 3.09
CA GLU A 102 -1.73 -20.79 2.11
C GLU A 102 -1.71 -22.16 1.43
N ASP A 103 -0.52 -22.69 1.14
CA ASP A 103 -0.34 -24.02 0.53
C ASP A 103 -0.57 -25.19 1.51
N ASN A 104 -0.67 -24.90 2.82
CA ASN A 104 -0.96 -25.85 3.92
C ASN A 104 -2.44 -25.87 4.31
#